data_AF-A0A367Z8B8-F1
#
_entry.id   AF-A0A367Z8B8-F1
#
_cell.length_a   1.000
_cell.length_b   1.000
_cell.length_c   1.000
_cell.angle_alpha   90.00
_cell.angle_beta   90.00
_cell.angle_gamma   90.00
#
_symmetry.space_group_name_H-M   'P 1'
#
loop_
_entity.id
_entity.type
_entity.pdbx_description
1 polymer ?
#
loop_
_entity_poly.entity_id
_entity_poly.type
_entity_poly.pdbx_seq_one_letter_code
_entity_poly.pdbx_strand_id
1 'polypeptide(L)' 'MEAKKIKEIILRIYQRYPSLRGISPQVREFFVPELGQKRITLTFRTTVISENNKRIPKLIRATVNEQGKILKISSSK' A
#
# COMPACT_ATOMS: atom_id res chain seq x y z
N MET A 1 -13.42 4.91 -8.67
CA MET A 1 -12.35 5.82 -9.14
C MET A 1 -11.69 5.23 -10.38
N GLU A 2 -11.19 6.06 -11.30
CA GLU A 2 -10.48 5.59 -12.50
C GLU A 2 -9.31 4.68 -12.14
N ALA A 3 -9.26 3.49 -12.73
CA ALA A 3 -8.16 2.53 -12.59
C ALA A 3 -6.78 3.15 -12.90
N LYS A 4 -6.73 4.24 -13.68
CA LYS A 4 -5.52 5.02 -13.96
C LYS A 4 -4.90 5.64 -12.70
N LYS A 5 -5.69 6.36 -11.87
CA LYS A 5 -5.18 7.00 -10.65
C LYS A 5 -4.57 5.99 -9.69
N ILE A 6 -5.22 4.84 -9.51
CA ILE A 6 -4.72 3.77 -8.64
C ILE A 6 -3.37 3.25 -9.15
N LYS A 7 -3.22 3.03 -10.47
CA LYS A 7 -1.94 2.62 -11.06
C LYS A 7 -0.83 3.64 -10.84
N GLU A 8 -1.11 4.93 -11.03
CA GLU A 8 -0.12 6.00 -10.77
C GLU A 8 0.32 6.04 -9.30
N ILE A 9 -0.62 5.89 -8.37
CA ILE A 9 -0.33 5.82 -6.93
C ILE A 9 0.57 4.61 -6.63
N ILE A 10 0.25 3.45 -7.20
CA ILE A 10 1.03 2.22 -7.01
C ILE A 10 2.46 2.41 -7.55
N LEU A 11 2.62 2.98 -8.75
CA LEU A 11 3.93 3.30 -9.31
C LEU A 11 4.74 4.23 -8.40
N ARG A 12 4.11 5.26 -7.85
CA ARG A 12 4.76 6.20 -6.92
C ARG A 12 5.17 5.54 -5.61
N ILE A 13 4.37 4.57 -5.12
CA ILE A 13 4.74 3.75 -3.97
C ILE A 13 5.92 2.85 -4.30
N TYR A 14 5.96 2.22 -5.48
CA TYR A 14 7.11 1.41 -5.90
C TYR A 14 8.41 2.21 -6.03
N GLN A 15 8.32 3.47 -6.50
CA GLN A 15 9.48 4.35 -6.54
C GLN A 15 10.03 4.65 -5.14
N ARG A 16 9.14 4.82 -4.16
CA ARG A 16 9.53 5.15 -2.77
C ARG A 16 9.87 3.90 -1.94
N TYR A 17 9.31 2.75 -2.30
CA TYR A 17 9.48 1.45 -1.64
C TYR A 17 9.75 0.38 -2.71
N PRO A 18 10.99 0.29 -3.20
CA PRO A 18 11.35 -0.67 -4.25
C PRO A 18 11.12 -2.12 -3.82
N SER A 19 11.11 -2.42 -2.52
CA SER A 19 10.78 -3.75 -1.97
C SER A 19 9.35 -4.23 -2.25
N LEU A 20 8.46 -3.33 -2.66
CA LEU A 20 7.07 -3.65 -3.02
C LEU A 20 6.90 -3.89 -4.53
N ARG A 21 7.93 -3.61 -5.34
CA ARG A 21 7.87 -3.67 -6.80
C ARG A 21 7.55 -5.10 -7.24
N GLY A 22 6.51 -5.24 -8.06
CA GLY A 22 6.01 -6.54 -8.53
C GLY A 22 4.96 -7.19 -7.61
N ILE A 23 4.67 -6.60 -6.45
CA ILE A 23 3.61 -7.09 -5.55
C ILE A 23 2.33 -6.34 -5.84
N SER A 24 1.30 -7.05 -6.30
CA SER A 24 -0.04 -6.49 -6.50
C SER A 24 -0.68 -6.15 -5.15
N PRO A 25 -0.88 -4.87 -4.80
CA PRO A 25 -1.55 -4.52 -3.57
C PRO A 25 -3.04 -4.80 -3.69
N GLN A 26 -3.63 -5.18 -2.57
CA GLN A 26 -5.07 -5.12 -2.40
C GLN A 26 -5.48 -3.65 -2.17
N VAL A 27 -6.25 -3.11 -3.11
CA VAL A 27 -6.74 -1.73 -3.05
C VAL A 27 -8.10 -1.71 -2.37
N ARG A 28 -8.25 -0.90 -1.33
CA ARG A 28 -9.52 -0.65 -0.66
C ARG A 28 -9.77 0.84 -0.52
N GLU A 29 -10.87 1.32 -1.08
CA GLU A 29 -11.34 2.69 -0.93
C GLU A 29 -12.32 2.74 0.26
N PHE A 30 -12.15 3.69 1.16
CA PHE A 30 -13.06 3.93 2.27
C PHE A 30 -13.25 5.43 2.45
N PHE A 31 -14.49 5.82 2.67
CA PHE A 31 -14.82 7.19 3.02
C PHE A 31 -14.61 7.36 4.52
N VAL A 32 -13.87 8.39 4.90
CA VAL A 32 -13.69 8.75 6.32
C VAL A 32 -14.65 9.91 6.61
N PRO A 33 -15.81 9.65 7.22
CA PRO A 33 -16.81 10.68 7.49
C PRO A 33 -16.28 11.78 8.41
N GLU A 34 -15.42 11.44 9.37
CA GLU A 34 -14.78 12.41 10.29
C GLU A 34 -13.95 13.50 9.58
N LEU A 35 -13.45 13.23 8.37
CA LEU A 35 -12.64 14.16 7.59
C LEU A 35 -13.32 14.62 6.30
N GLY A 36 -14.53 14.12 6.01
CA GLY A 36 -15.22 14.34 4.74
C GLY A 36 -14.42 13.91 3.51
N GLN A 37 -13.45 12.99 3.66
CA GLN A 37 -12.47 12.67 2.62
C GLN A 37 -12.43 11.18 2.31
N LYS A 38 -12.27 10.83 1.03
CA LYS A 38 -11.95 9.46 0.63
C LYS A 38 -10.49 9.17 0.90
N ARG A 39 -10.26 8.01 1.52
CA ARG A 39 -8.94 7.42 1.69
C ARG A 39 -8.89 6.11 0.94
N ILE A 40 -7.70 5.80 0.44
CA ILE A 40 -7.43 4.56 -0.25
C ILE A 40 -6.33 3.86 0.54
N THR A 41 -6.55 2.61 0.88
CA THR A 41 -5.56 1.77 1.54
C THR A 41 -5.12 0.69 0.58
N LEU A 42 -3.81 0.63 0.40
CA LEU A 42 -3.09 -0.31 -0.44
C LEU A 42 -2.39 -1.29 0.48
N THR A 43 -2.82 -2.54 0.47
CA THR A 43 -2.25 -3.60 1.31
C THR A 43 -1.40 -4.53 0.46
N PHE A 44 -0.10 -4.47 0.65
CA PHE A 44 0.89 -5.33 0.02
C PHE A 44 1.16 -6.52 0.94
N ARG A 45 0.97 -7.72 0.42
CA ARG A 45 1.33 -8.97 1.11
C ARG A 45 2.59 -9.51 0.48
N THR A 46 3.65 -9.61 1.26
CA THR A 46 4.91 -10.19 0.83
C THR A 46 5.35 -11.26 1.82
N THR A 47 6.31 -12.09 1.42
CA THR A 47 6.95 -13.06 2.30
C THR A 47 8.44 -12.81 2.22
N VAL A 48 9.05 -12.51 3.37
CA VAL A 48 10.50 -12.34 3.46
C VAL A 48 11.09 -13.63 4.01
N ILE A 49 12.20 -14.07 3.41
CA ILE A 49 12.97 -15.19 3.93
C ILE A 49 13.95 -14.60 4.95
N SER A 50 13.83 -15.03 6.20
CA SER A 50 14.76 -14.67 7.27
C SER A 50 16.03 -15.51 7.18
N GLU A 51 17.09 -15.09 7.87
CA GLU A 51 18.41 -15.75 7.86
C GLU A 51 18.33 -17.24 8.24
N ASN A 52 17.34 -17.63 9.05
CA ASN A 52 17.06 -19.02 9.42
C ASN A 52 16.18 -19.79 8.40
N ASN A 53 16.12 -19.38 7.13
CA ASN A 53 15.27 -19.96 6.08
C ASN A 53 13.75 -19.96 6.40
N LYS A 54 13.33 -19.19 7.42
CA LYS A 54 11.93 -19.07 7.80
C LYS A 54 11.23 -18.04 6.92
N ARG A 55 10.11 -18.44 6.33
CA ARG A 55 9.21 -17.57 5.57
C ARG A 55 8.37 -16.74 6.53
N ILE A 56 8.68 -15.45 6.64
CA ILE A 56 7.93 -14.52 7.49
C ILE A 56 6.94 -13.76 6.60
N PRO A 57 5.62 -13.91 6.81
CA PRO A 57 4.64 -13.11 6.10
C PRO A 57 4.78 -11.65 6.56
N LYS A 58 5.08 -10.77 5.62
CA LYS A 58 5.21 -9.33 5.88
C LYS A 58 4.08 -8.60 5.17
N LEU A 59 3.32 -7.84 5.95
CA LEU A 59 2.21 -7.07 5.44
C LEU A 59 2.56 -5.59 5.52
N ILE A 60 2.51 -4.90 4.38
CA ILE A 60 2.77 -3.48 4.28
C ILE A 60 1.48 -2.81 3.85
N ARG A 61 1.03 -1.83 4.61
CA ARG A 61 -0.21 -1.11 4.40
C ARG A 61 0.09 0.36 4.19
N ALA A 62 -0.22 0.87 3.01
CA ALA A 62 -0.08 2.28 2.66
C ALA A 62 -1.46 2.92 2.56
N THR A 63 -1.72 3.93 3.38
CA THR A 63 -2.90 4.77 3.30
C THR A 63 -2.57 6.02 2.52
N VAL A 64 -3.35 6.30 1.49
CA VAL A 64 -3.24 7.47 0.63
C VAL A 64 -4.57 8.23 0.63
N ASN A 65 -4.54 9.52 0.30
CA ASN A 65 -5.74 10.32 0.11
C ASN A 65 -6.28 10.20 -1.34
N GLU A 66 -7.40 10.85 -1.62
CA GLU A 66 -8.03 10.88 -2.95
C GLU A 66 -7.13 11.46 -4.07
N GLN A 67 -6.18 12.32 -3.69
CA GLN A 67 -5.19 12.91 -4.61
C GLN A 67 -3.98 11.98 -4.84
N GLY A 68 -3.93 10.81 -4.20
CA GLY A 68 -2.80 9.89 -4.31
C GLY A 68 -1.59 10.26 -3.45
N LYS A 69 -1.73 11.23 -2.54
CA LYS A 69 -0.72 11.56 -1.54
C LYS A 69 -0.72 10.49 -0.45
N ILE A 70 0.45 9.91 -0.22
CA ILE A 70 0.68 8.94 0.85
C ILE A 70 0.56 9.66 2.19
N LEU A 71 -0.43 9.27 3.00
CA LEU A 71 -0.68 9.79 4.33
C LEU A 71 0.10 9.00 5.39
N LYS A 72 0.09 7.67 5.28
CA LYS A 72 0.71 6.79 6.27
C LYS A 72 1.14 5.48 5.63
N ILE A 73 2.28 4.95 6.07
CA ILE A 73 2.72 3.60 5.74
C ILE A 73 2.96 2.86 7.05
N SER A 74 2.46 1.63 7.13
CA SER A 74 2.59 0.76 8.28
C SER A 74 3.01 -0.60 7.78
N SER A 75 4.10 -1.13 8.32
CA SER A 75 4.54 -2.50 8.08
C SER A 75 4.30 -3.31 9.34
N SER A 76 3.69 -4.49 9.21
CA SER A 76 3.69 -5.48 10.29
C SER A 76 5.13 -5.91 10.56
N LYS A 77 5.48 -5.96 11.84
CA LYS A 77 6.77 -6.42 12.36
C LYS A 77 6.76 -7.93 12.51
#